data_AF-A0A7L4TM12-F1
#
_entry.id   AF-A0A7L4TM12-F1
#
_cell.length_a   1.000
_cell.length_b   1.000
_cell.length_c   1.000
_cell.angle_alpha   90.00
_cell.angle_beta   90.00
_cell.angle_gamma   90.00
#
_symmetry.space_group_name_H-M   'P 1'
#
loop_
_entity.id
_entity.type
_entity.pdbx_description
1 polymer ?
#
loop_
_entity_poly.entity_id
_entity_poly.type
_entity_poly.pdbx_seq_one_letter_code
_entity_poly.pdbx_strand_id
1 'polypeptide(L)'
;TAITVAKNENYAGAYQGHVDKVTFKIYNDASPAYNDTVANNLDINDLVPTDQLTNDQWKSDLSGRWAIRQSGINQTLTYSGKDKQLASNKDLVKALGMDIDRETITKQIFAGSRTPADSWVSPVVDGYKKDQCGQMCKY
;
A
#
# COMPACT_ATOMS: atom_id res chain seq x y z
N THR A 1 6.51 17.31 11.67
CA THR A 1 5.12 17.78 11.89
C THR A 1 4.31 16.65 12.50
N ALA A 2 3.32 16.94 13.34
CA ALA A 2 2.47 15.91 13.94
C ALA A 2 1.06 16.43 14.20
N ILE A 3 0.10 15.51 14.25
CA ILE A 3 -1.28 15.75 14.67
C ILE A 3 -1.55 14.85 15.88
N THR A 4 -1.96 15.43 17.00
CA THR A 4 -2.32 14.66 18.20
C THR A 4 -3.82 14.77 18.42
N VAL A 5 -4.47 13.63 18.60
CA VAL A 5 -5.86 13.52 19.00
C VAL A 5 -5.94 12.94 20.42
N ALA A 6 -6.99 13.31 21.15
CA ALA A 6 -7.26 12.79 22.49
C ALA A 6 -8.56 11.97 22.49
N LYS A 7 -8.67 11.05 23.44
CA LYS A 7 -9.88 10.26 23.66
C LYS A 7 -11.07 11.18 23.91
N ASN A 8 -12.17 10.94 23.19
CA ASN A 8 -13.46 11.59 23.48
C ASN A 8 -14.18 10.79 24.57
N GLU A 9 -14.23 11.33 25.79
CA GLU A 9 -14.90 10.70 26.94
C GLU A 9 -16.40 10.52 26.74
N ASN A 10 -17.01 11.32 25.87
CA ASN A 10 -18.45 11.28 25.59
C ASN A 10 -18.81 10.33 24.43
N TYR A 11 -17.86 9.61 23.84
CA TYR A 11 -18.13 8.69 22.75
C TYR A 11 -18.80 7.39 23.25
N ALA A 12 -20.07 7.21 22.89
CA ALA A 12 -20.90 6.08 23.30
C ALA A 12 -21.04 4.96 22.23
N GLY A 13 -20.24 5.02 21.15
CA GLY A 13 -20.24 3.98 20.11
C GLY A 13 -19.44 2.74 20.50
N ALA A 14 -19.51 1.70 19.66
CA ALA A 14 -18.89 0.40 19.94
C ALA A 14 -17.34 0.41 19.93
N TYR A 15 -16.70 1.41 19.31
CA TYR A 15 -15.24 1.47 19.13
C TYR A 15 -14.59 2.56 19.99
N GLN A 16 -14.67 2.39 21.30
CA GLN A 16 -14.12 3.37 22.26
C GLN A 16 -12.59 3.39 22.24
N GLY A 17 -12.00 4.56 22.47
CA GLY A 17 -10.53 4.69 22.56
C GLY A 17 -9.96 3.97 23.78
N HIS A 18 -8.93 3.15 23.55
CA HIS A 18 -8.22 2.41 24.60
C HIS A 18 -6.96 3.12 25.13
N VAL A 19 -6.58 4.22 24.51
CA VAL A 19 -5.46 5.09 24.93
C VAL A 19 -5.96 6.52 25.06
N ASP A 20 -5.29 7.32 25.91
CA ASP A 20 -5.69 8.70 26.16
C ASP A 20 -5.42 9.61 24.96
N LYS A 21 -4.35 9.34 24.22
CA LYS A 21 -3.91 10.12 23.06
C LYS A 21 -3.32 9.23 21.98
N VAL A 22 -3.48 9.66 20.74
CA VAL A 22 -2.76 9.10 19.58
C VAL A 22 -2.08 10.26 18.86
N THR A 23 -0.79 10.10 18.57
CA THR A 23 -0.01 11.08 17.80
C THR A 23 0.31 10.52 16.43
N PHE A 24 -0.24 11.13 15.39
CA PHE A 24 0.08 10.88 14.00
C PHE A 24 1.31 11.71 13.63
N LYS A 25 2.48 11.07 13.64
CA LYS A 25 3.74 11.71 13.22
C LYS A 25 3.82 11.70 11.69
N ILE A 26 4.04 12.87 11.10
CA ILE A 26 4.05 13.05 9.65
C ILE A 26 5.48 12.96 9.14
N TYR A 27 5.72 11.97 8.28
CA TYR A 27 6.95 11.77 7.56
C TYR A 27 6.72 12.04 6.07
N ASN A 28 7.72 12.62 5.41
CA ASN A 28 7.68 12.85 3.97
C ASN A 28 8.05 11.58 3.18
N ASP A 29 8.78 10.66 3.82
CA ASP A 29 9.36 9.46 3.22
C ASP A 29 9.21 8.26 4.16
N ALA A 30 9.23 7.05 3.60
CA ALA A 30 9.06 5.82 4.35
C ALA A 30 10.28 5.48 5.22
N SER A 31 11.51 5.75 4.76
CA SER A 31 12.74 5.31 5.44
C SER A 31 12.91 5.92 6.84
N PRO A 32 12.67 7.24 7.06
CA PRO A 32 12.72 7.79 8.42
C PRO A 32 11.66 7.21 9.38
N ALA A 33 10.45 6.91 8.88
CA ALA A 33 9.39 6.29 9.69
C ALA A 33 9.78 4.86 10.11
N TYR A 34 10.34 4.09 9.17
CA TYR A 34 10.86 2.76 9.44
C TYR A 34 11.98 2.78 10.47
N ASN A 35 12.97 3.66 10.30
CA ASN A 35 14.10 3.78 11.24
C ASN A 35 13.64 4.16 12.66
N ASP A 36 12.67 5.07 12.78
CA ASP A 36 12.07 5.39 14.08
C ASP A 36 11.34 4.20 14.69
N THR A 37 10.72 3.33 13.89
CA THR A 37 10.07 2.09 14.38
C THR A 37 11.12 1.09 14.88
N VAL A 38 12.23 0.94 14.15
CA VAL A 38 13.36 0.10 14.57
C VAL A 38 13.96 0.60 15.88
N ALA A 39 14.09 1.93 16.02
CA ALA A 39 14.61 2.58 17.22
C ALA A 39 13.62 2.71 18.39
N ASN A 40 12.39 2.19 18.27
CA ASN A 40 11.30 2.33 19.25
C ASN A 40 10.86 3.78 19.52
N ASN A 41 11.04 4.68 18.55
CA ASN A 41 10.52 6.05 18.56
C ASN A 41 9.14 6.17 17.87
N LEU A 42 8.68 5.13 17.18
CA LEU A 42 7.38 5.03 16.53
C LEU A 42 6.77 3.66 16.84
N ASP A 43 5.55 3.64 17.39
CA ASP A 43 4.90 2.39 17.84
C ASP A 43 4.32 1.55 16.70
N ILE A 44 3.76 2.21 15.68
CA ILE A 44 3.08 1.56 14.55
C ILE A 44 3.56 2.22 13.26
N ASN A 45 4.01 1.39 12.33
CA ASN A 45 4.33 1.77 10.96
C ASN A 45 3.70 0.74 10.01
N ASP A 46 2.95 1.22 9.03
CA ASP A 46 2.19 0.40 8.08
C ASP A 46 2.92 0.22 6.74
N LEU A 47 4.10 0.81 6.58
CA LEU A 47 4.90 0.75 5.35
C LEU A 47 6.36 0.39 5.64
N VAL A 48 6.79 -0.78 5.16
CA VAL A 48 8.20 -1.14 5.06
C VAL A 48 8.77 -0.59 3.74
N PRO A 49 9.85 0.22 3.77
CA PRO A 49 10.54 0.70 2.58
C PRO A 49 11.05 -0.45 1.69
N THR A 50 11.06 -0.25 0.37
CA THR A 50 11.38 -1.32 -0.60
C THR A 50 12.81 -1.86 -0.46
N ASP A 51 13.77 -1.01 -0.09
CA ASP A 51 15.14 -1.41 0.23
C ASP A 51 15.19 -2.41 1.40
N GLN A 52 14.31 -2.26 2.39
CA GLN A 52 14.23 -3.14 3.56
C GLN A 52 13.45 -4.43 3.31
N LEU A 53 12.70 -4.51 2.21
CA LEU A 53 12.08 -5.76 1.74
C LEU A 53 13.11 -6.71 1.14
N THR A 54 14.23 -6.19 0.63
CA THR A 54 15.30 -7.00 0.04
C THR A 54 15.88 -7.94 1.09
N ASN A 55 15.96 -9.24 0.75
CA ASN A 55 16.43 -10.30 1.66
C ASN A 55 15.68 -10.36 3.00
N ASP A 56 14.44 -9.85 3.08
CA ASP A 56 13.65 -9.84 4.30
C ASP A 56 14.30 -9.13 5.50
N GLN A 57 15.15 -8.11 5.26
CA GLN A 57 15.86 -7.38 6.33
C GLN A 57 14.92 -6.88 7.44
N TRP A 58 13.73 -6.40 7.06
CA TRP A 58 12.69 -5.95 7.98
C TRP A 58 12.25 -6.98 9.02
N LYS A 59 12.30 -8.28 8.71
CA LYS A 59 11.96 -9.34 9.68
C LYS A 59 13.00 -9.44 10.80
N SER A 60 14.26 -9.14 10.49
CA SER A 60 15.35 -9.12 11.46
C SER A 60 15.28 -7.86 12.32
N ASP A 61 15.19 -6.68 11.70
CA ASP A 61 15.18 -5.40 12.41
C ASP A 61 13.98 -5.26 13.37
N LEU A 62 12.84 -5.84 12.98
CA LEU A 62 11.58 -5.82 13.73
C LEU A 62 11.27 -7.20 14.33
N SER A 63 12.27 -8.02 14.65
CA SER A 63 12.07 -9.38 15.16
C SER A 63 11.05 -9.43 16.31
N GLY A 64 10.00 -10.25 16.14
CA GLY A 64 8.88 -10.40 17.09
C GLY A 64 7.90 -9.22 17.13
N ARG A 65 8.09 -8.18 16.31
CA ARG A 65 7.31 -6.92 16.30
C ARG A 65 6.66 -6.63 14.96
N TRP A 66 6.44 -7.66 14.14
CA TRP A 66 5.81 -7.51 12.83
C TRP A 66 4.66 -8.49 12.61
N ALA A 67 3.73 -8.11 11.74
CA ALA A 67 2.65 -8.96 11.26
C ALA A 67 2.34 -8.64 9.80
N ILE A 68 1.98 -9.65 9.03
CA ILE A 68 1.49 -9.50 7.65
C ILE A 68 -0.01 -9.75 7.64
N ARG A 69 -0.76 -8.84 7.01
CA ARG A 69 -2.19 -9.02 6.74
C ARG A 69 -2.48 -8.61 5.31
N GLN A 70 -3.41 -9.32 4.68
CA GLN A 70 -3.95 -8.87 3.40
C GLN A 70 -4.67 -7.53 3.59
N SER A 71 -4.53 -6.64 2.62
CA SER A 71 -5.09 -5.29 2.68
C SER A 71 -5.95 -5.01 1.44
N GLY A 72 -7.00 -4.21 1.64
CA GLY A 72 -7.93 -3.76 0.59
C GLY A 72 -7.34 -2.67 -0.29
N ILE A 73 -6.07 -2.78 -0.67
CA ILE A 73 -5.33 -1.78 -1.45
C ILE A 73 -5.12 -2.30 -2.86
N ASN A 74 -5.35 -1.44 -3.84
CA ASN A 74 -4.99 -1.61 -5.25
C ASN A 74 -4.07 -0.43 -5.64
N GLN A 75 -3.10 -0.68 -6.52
CA GLN A 75 -2.32 0.37 -7.16
C GLN A 75 -2.67 0.46 -8.65
N THR A 76 -3.12 1.63 -9.11
CA THR A 76 -3.40 1.91 -10.52
C THR A 76 -2.46 2.96 -11.10
N LEU A 77 -2.17 2.84 -12.40
CA LEU A 77 -1.69 3.95 -13.20
C LEU A 77 -2.88 4.58 -13.94
N THR A 78 -3.06 5.88 -13.79
CA THR A 78 -4.15 6.63 -14.41
C THR A 78 -3.59 7.73 -15.29
N TYR A 79 -4.04 7.80 -16.53
CA TYR A 79 -3.66 8.89 -17.43
C TYR A 79 -4.54 10.13 -17.20
N SER A 80 -4.00 11.31 -17.49
CA SER A 80 -4.77 12.55 -17.43
C SER A 80 -5.75 12.63 -18.60
N GLY A 81 -7.03 12.86 -18.31
CA GLY A 81 -8.03 13.14 -19.35
C GLY A 81 -7.80 14.46 -20.10
N LYS A 82 -6.89 15.33 -19.62
CA LYS A 82 -6.48 16.56 -20.31
C LYS A 82 -5.38 16.31 -21.34
N ASP A 83 -4.68 15.18 -21.25
CA ASP A 83 -3.70 14.79 -22.25
C ASP A 83 -4.44 14.38 -23.52
N LYS A 84 -4.35 15.19 -24.57
CA LYS A 84 -5.09 14.96 -25.81
C LYS A 84 -4.68 13.65 -26.49
N GLN A 85 -3.42 13.24 -26.39
CA GLN A 85 -2.92 12.03 -27.02
C GLN A 85 -3.46 10.79 -26.31
N LEU A 86 -3.35 10.74 -24.98
CA LEU A 86 -3.82 9.61 -24.18
C LEU A 86 -5.35 9.56 -24.12
N ALA A 87 -6.04 10.71 -24.05
CA ALA A 87 -7.50 10.76 -23.98
C ALA A 87 -8.18 10.36 -25.29
N SER A 88 -7.59 10.67 -26.44
CA SER A 88 -8.18 10.34 -27.75
C SER A 88 -7.81 8.94 -28.27
N ASN A 89 -6.76 8.32 -27.72
CA ASN A 89 -6.23 7.05 -28.21
C ASN A 89 -6.31 5.92 -27.17
N LYS A 90 -7.44 5.20 -27.16
CA LYS A 90 -7.67 4.08 -26.24
C LYS A 90 -6.72 2.90 -26.48
N ASP A 91 -6.32 2.67 -27.73
CA ASP A 91 -5.41 1.57 -28.07
C ASP A 91 -4.00 1.84 -27.54
N LEU A 92 -3.54 3.09 -27.57
CA LEU A 92 -2.29 3.49 -26.94
C LEU A 92 -2.33 3.27 -25.43
N VAL A 93 -3.40 3.71 -24.75
CA VAL A 93 -3.56 3.48 -23.30
C VAL A 93 -3.56 1.99 -22.97
N LYS A 94 -4.25 1.18 -23.78
CA LYS A 94 -4.27 -0.28 -23.63
C LYS A 94 -2.86 -0.86 -23.80
N ALA A 95 -2.14 -0.47 -24.85
CA ALA A 95 -0.77 -0.93 -25.10
C ALA A 95 0.15 -0.60 -23.93
N LEU A 96 0.10 0.62 -23.41
CA LEU A 96 0.87 1.03 -22.23
C LEU A 96 0.52 0.18 -20.99
N GLY A 97 -0.75 -0.14 -20.78
CA GLY A 97 -1.16 -0.98 -19.66
C GLY A 97 -0.72 -2.45 -19.79
N MET A 98 -0.60 -2.94 -21.03
CA MET A 98 -0.11 -4.28 -21.38
C MET A 98 1.43 -4.37 -21.35
N ASP A 99 2.14 -3.25 -21.44
CA ASP A 99 3.61 -3.21 -21.42
C ASP A 99 4.20 -3.20 -19.99
N ILE A 100 3.34 -3.17 -18.96
CA ILE A 100 3.75 -3.20 -17.55
C ILE A 100 3.90 -4.64 -17.11
N ASP A 101 5.14 -5.12 -16.99
CA ASP A 101 5.45 -6.43 -16.41
C ASP A 101 5.23 -6.44 -14.89
N ARG A 102 4.00 -6.76 -14.48
CA ARG A 102 3.57 -6.75 -13.08
C ARG A 102 4.28 -7.83 -12.27
N GLU A 103 4.54 -8.99 -12.86
CA GLU A 103 5.21 -10.10 -12.18
C GLU A 103 6.65 -9.73 -11.81
N THR A 104 7.41 -9.20 -12.78
CA THR A 104 8.79 -8.75 -12.53
C THR A 104 8.82 -7.61 -11.53
N ILE A 105 7.95 -6.61 -11.64
CA ILE A 105 7.90 -5.48 -10.69
C ILE A 105 7.61 -5.97 -9.28
N THR A 106 6.57 -6.79 -9.10
CA THR A 106 6.19 -7.29 -7.76
C THR A 106 7.27 -8.18 -7.15
N LYS A 107 7.97 -8.98 -7.97
CA LYS A 107 9.07 -9.82 -7.53
C LYS A 107 10.34 -9.02 -7.19
N GLN A 108 10.81 -8.16 -8.10
CA GLN A 108 12.13 -7.53 -7.99
C GLN A 108 12.12 -6.29 -7.11
N ILE A 109 11.09 -5.45 -7.21
CA ILE A 109 11.01 -4.19 -6.46
C ILE A 109 10.38 -4.40 -5.08
N PHE A 110 9.38 -5.26 -5.01
CA PHE A 110 8.60 -5.47 -3.79
C PHE A 110 8.91 -6.78 -3.08
N ALA A 111 9.91 -7.54 -3.51
CA ALA A 111 10.29 -8.83 -2.94
C ALA A 111 9.10 -9.81 -2.76
N GLY A 112 8.11 -9.75 -3.65
CA GLY A 112 6.88 -10.56 -3.57
C GLY A 112 5.86 -10.12 -2.51
N SER A 113 6.07 -9.00 -1.83
CA SER A 113 5.10 -8.43 -0.86
C SER A 113 3.84 -7.84 -1.53
N ARG A 114 3.82 -7.79 -2.86
CA ARG A 114 2.69 -7.35 -3.69
C ARG A 114 2.29 -8.49 -4.63
N THR A 115 1.01 -8.57 -4.96
CA THR A 115 0.48 -9.53 -5.93
C THR A 115 0.09 -8.78 -7.21
N PRO A 116 0.44 -9.30 -8.41
CA PRO A 116 -0.08 -8.77 -9.66
C PRO A 116 -1.61 -8.67 -9.62
N ALA A 117 -2.15 -7.54 -10.06
CA ALA A 117 -3.60 -7.35 -10.10
C ALA A 117 -4.23 -8.29 -11.14
N ASP A 118 -5.29 -9.01 -10.76
CA ASP A 118 -6.12 -9.83 -11.65
C ASP A 118 -7.60 -9.38 -11.68
N SER A 119 -7.90 -8.28 -10.98
CA SER A 119 -9.22 -7.66 -10.91
C SER A 119 -9.10 -6.14 -10.70
N TRP A 120 -10.22 -5.41 -10.76
CA TRP A 120 -10.24 -3.96 -10.48
C TRP A 120 -10.23 -3.64 -8.97
N VAL A 121 -10.42 -4.65 -8.13
CA VAL A 121 -10.40 -4.53 -6.66
C VAL A 121 -9.48 -5.59 -6.05
N SER A 122 -9.01 -5.33 -4.82
CA SER A 122 -8.20 -6.31 -4.07
C SER A 122 -9.04 -7.57 -3.75
N PRO A 123 -8.42 -8.78 -3.69
CA PRO A 123 -9.11 -10.02 -3.35
C PRO A 123 -9.85 -10.04 -2.00
N VAL A 124 -9.53 -9.11 -1.08
CA VAL A 124 -10.22 -8.98 0.21
C VAL A 124 -11.48 -8.11 0.16
N VAL A 125 -11.78 -7.48 -0.99
CA VAL A 125 -12.96 -6.63 -1.15
C VAL A 125 -14.16 -7.50 -1.52
N ASP A 126 -15.27 -7.31 -0.81
CA ASP A 126 -16.54 -7.97 -1.13
C ASP A 126 -16.95 -7.69 -2.58
N GLY A 127 -17.26 -8.76 -3.31
CA GLY A 127 -17.57 -8.69 -4.74
C GLY A 127 -16.36 -8.83 -5.68
N TYR A 128 -15.15 -9.10 -5.16
CA TYR A 128 -14.01 -9.50 -5.96
C TYR A 128 -14.37 -10.64 -6.92
N LYS A 129 -13.93 -10.49 -8.18
CA LYS A 129 -14.00 -11.52 -9.21
C LYS A 129 -12.62 -11.66 -9.84
N LYS A 130 -12.09 -12.87 -9.78
CA LYS A 130 -10.85 -13.23 -10.47
C LYS A 130 -10.98 -13.00 -11.97
N ASP A 131 -9.90 -12.54 -12.59
CA ASP A 131 -9.78 -12.25 -14.03
C ASP A 131 -10.70 -11.14 -14.57
N GLN A 132 -11.33 -10.33 -13.70
CA GLN A 132 -12.35 -9.35 -14.11
C GLN A 132 -11.78 -8.20 -14.95
N CYS A 133 -10.49 -7.88 -14.83
CA CYS A 133 -9.83 -6.90 -15.71
C CYS A 133 -9.36 -7.49 -17.05
N GLY A 134 -9.56 -8.80 -17.28
CA GLY A 134 -9.32 -9.46 -18.55
C GLY A 134 -7.90 -9.24 -19.08
N GLN A 135 -7.79 -8.84 -20.34
CA GLN A 135 -6.48 -8.58 -20.98
C GLN A 135 -5.69 -7.45 -20.31
N MET A 136 -6.31 -6.53 -19.58
CA MET A 136 -5.59 -5.39 -18.98
C MET A 136 -4.66 -5.79 -17.83
N CYS A 137 -4.75 -7.04 -17.36
CA CYS A 137 -4.04 -7.56 -16.20
C CYS A 137 -3.23 -8.83 -16.47
N LYS A 138 -3.19 -9.30 -17.72
CA LYS A 138 -2.55 -10.58 -18.10
C LYS A 138 -1.10 -10.43 -18.59
N TYR A 139 -0.51 -9.26 -18.37
CA TYR A 139 0.81 -8.88 -18.82
C TYR A 139 1.57 -8.19 -17.68
#